data_AF-A0A975MJT9-F1
#
_entry.id   AF-A0A975MJT9-F1
#
_cell.length_a   1.000
_cell.length_b   1.000
_cell.length_c   1.000
_cell.angle_alpha   90.00
_cell.angle_beta   90.00
_cell.angle_gamma   90.00
#
_symmetry.space_group_name_H-M   'P 1'
#
loop_
_entity.id
_entity.type
_entity.pdbx_description
1 polymer ?
#
loop_
_entity_poly.entity_id
_entity_poly.type
_entity_poly.pdbx_seq_one_letter_code
_entity_poly.pdbx_strand_id
1 'polypeptide(L)'
;MTQPHRAEVERLWAQHLARPFPPDLRGVAVGDVEVVLLDADIAGFVSSWLGSGRLDRNRQRVLAQCMDEARRLATLLTDSTDAAYFAGLQGLARAVLDAEDALSEFPPPRAYLACRWTHSNAEDPVLILSELDGARYEVRKVHEFADGRLERADRIADAATSLSWVTTPSEAEIDAQELEVLPLTADQFEDNWRRAMPVGLPILTIDGARFDDFDGFVSRFSGLLDDFGWRGSLDAFNDILRGGCGTPDGGFELRWLNSERSRTALGWPATIRWLEDTIDRCHPSNAPRFTAELEAARRGEGTTLFDWIVEIIEAHGPGGAEAEDNVVLRLL
;
A
#
# COMPACT_ATOMS: atom_id res chain seq x y z
N MET A 1 8.42 21.02 10.91
CA MET A 1 8.10 20.54 12.27
C MET A 1 7.67 21.70 13.13
N THR A 2 6.46 21.64 13.68
CA THR A 2 6.07 22.51 14.79
C THR A 2 6.96 22.15 15.99
N GLN A 3 7.77 23.13 16.42
CA GLN A 3 8.68 23.06 17.57
C GLN A 3 8.12 22.34 18.84
N PRO A 4 6.80 22.41 19.18
CA PRO A 4 6.25 21.67 20.31
C PRO A 4 6.27 20.14 20.21
N HIS A 5 6.01 19.53 19.04
CA HIS A 5 5.94 18.05 18.94
C HIS A 5 7.31 17.39 19.12
N ARG A 6 8.38 18.02 18.59
CA ARG A 6 9.75 17.54 18.79
C ARG A 6 10.15 17.52 20.27
N ALA A 7 9.86 18.63 20.96
CA ALA A 7 10.19 18.77 22.36
C ALA A 7 9.50 17.72 23.23
N GLU A 8 8.27 17.35 22.88
CA GLU A 8 7.53 16.28 23.57
C GLU A 8 8.14 14.90 23.34
N VAL A 9 8.48 14.54 22.10
CA VAL A 9 9.17 13.27 21.79
C VAL A 9 10.52 13.20 22.49
N GLU A 10 11.33 14.27 22.44
CA GLU A 10 12.63 14.34 23.14
C GLU A 10 12.48 14.16 24.66
N ARG A 11 11.45 14.77 25.26
CA ARG A 11 11.14 14.63 26.69
C ARG A 11 10.76 13.19 27.05
N LEU A 12 9.85 12.58 26.30
CA LEU A 12 9.42 11.20 26.53
C LEU A 12 10.55 10.20 26.28
N TRP A 13 11.40 10.45 25.28
CA TRP A 13 12.57 9.62 24.98
C TRP A 13 13.58 9.63 26.12
N ALA A 14 13.89 10.82 26.66
CA ALA A 14 14.75 10.95 27.83
C ALA A 14 14.18 10.23 29.06
N GLN A 15 12.86 10.28 29.26
CA GLN A 15 12.19 9.55 30.34
C GLN A 15 12.26 8.03 30.17
N HIS A 16 12.14 7.54 28.94
CA HIS A 16 12.26 6.12 28.62
C HIS A 16 13.70 5.62 28.86
N LEU A 17 14.71 6.33 28.35
CA LEU A 17 16.13 5.98 28.55
C LEU A 17 16.57 5.99 30.03
N ALA A 18 15.89 6.76 30.88
CA ALA A 18 16.16 6.80 32.32
C ALA A 18 15.57 5.60 33.08
N ARG A 19 14.70 4.79 32.46
CA ARG A 19 14.08 3.61 33.07
C ARG A 19 14.86 2.35 32.69
N PRO A 20 15.25 1.51 33.66
CA PRO A 20 15.84 0.22 33.32
C PRO A 20 14.79 -0.70 32.68
N PHE A 21 15.19 -1.45 31.65
CA PHE A 21 14.35 -2.51 31.09
C PHE A 21 14.03 -3.56 32.17
N PRO A 22 12.76 -4.02 32.29
CA PRO A 22 12.36 -5.05 33.26
C PRO A 22 13.18 -6.33 33.15
N PRO A 23 13.98 -6.71 34.17
CA PRO A 23 14.93 -7.80 34.04
C PRO A 23 14.24 -9.17 33.84
N ASP A 24 13.07 -9.36 34.43
CA ASP A 24 12.31 -10.61 34.39
C ASP A 24 11.59 -10.84 33.05
N LEU A 25 11.53 -9.82 32.18
CA LEU A 25 10.93 -9.90 30.85
C LEU A 25 11.96 -10.12 29.72
N ARG A 26 13.24 -10.32 30.06
CA ARG A 26 14.28 -10.58 29.06
C ARG A 26 14.13 -11.96 28.45
N GLY A 27 13.97 -12.01 27.13
CA GLY A 27 13.78 -13.26 26.39
C GLY A 27 12.45 -13.95 26.71
N VAL A 28 11.49 -13.19 27.24
CA VAL A 28 10.14 -13.67 27.55
C VAL A 28 9.17 -13.08 26.53
N ALA A 29 8.32 -13.93 25.97
CA ALA A 29 7.13 -13.51 25.27
C ALA A 29 5.95 -13.42 26.26
N VAL A 30 5.24 -12.30 26.23
CA VAL A 30 4.03 -12.11 27.05
C VAL A 30 2.82 -12.13 26.10
N GLY A 31 2.06 -13.23 26.18
CA GLY A 31 1.12 -13.59 25.12
C GLY A 31 1.88 -14.03 23.87
N ASP A 32 1.70 -13.28 22.79
CA ASP A 32 2.24 -13.46 21.45
C ASP A 32 3.27 -12.37 21.06
N VAL A 33 3.67 -11.52 22.02
CA VAL A 33 4.58 -10.40 21.79
C VAL A 33 5.96 -10.69 22.39
N GLU A 34 6.99 -10.65 21.54
CA GLU A 34 8.41 -10.71 21.94
C GLU A 34 8.86 -9.37 22.53
N VAL A 35 8.89 -9.29 23.85
CA VAL A 35 8.96 -8.02 24.60
C VAL A 35 10.25 -7.23 24.34
N VAL A 36 11.37 -7.93 24.14
CA VAL A 36 12.67 -7.31 23.84
C VAL A 36 12.71 -6.76 22.41
N LEU A 37 12.09 -7.46 21.46
CA LEU A 37 12.04 -7.00 20.06
C LEU A 37 11.15 -5.76 19.95
N LEU A 38 10.00 -5.77 20.62
CA LEU A 38 9.10 -4.62 20.64
C LEU A 38 9.78 -3.34 21.17
N ASP A 39 10.53 -3.45 22.26
CA ASP A 39 11.31 -2.33 22.81
C ASP A 39 12.33 -1.79 21.80
N ALA A 40 13.12 -2.69 21.21
CA ALA A 40 14.13 -2.35 20.22
C ALA A 40 13.54 -1.71 18.96
N ASP A 41 12.39 -2.20 18.49
CA ASP A 41 11.71 -1.68 17.31
C ASP A 41 11.19 -0.25 17.55
N ILE A 42 10.48 0.00 18.66
CA ILE A 42 10.02 1.34 19.02
C ILE A 42 11.20 2.29 19.20
N ALA A 43 12.25 1.86 19.91
CA ALA A 43 13.48 2.64 20.09
C ALA A 43 14.15 2.99 18.75
N GLY A 44 14.16 2.05 17.80
CA GLY A 44 14.69 2.24 16.45
C GLY A 44 13.91 3.29 15.66
N PHE A 45 12.58 3.22 15.66
CA PHE A 45 11.74 4.20 14.99
C PHE A 45 11.86 5.60 15.60
N VAL A 46 11.85 5.70 16.93
CA VAL A 46 11.99 6.98 17.64
C VAL A 46 13.36 7.62 17.36
N SER A 47 14.42 6.82 17.39
CA SER A 47 15.77 7.30 17.07
C SER A 47 15.88 7.77 15.61
N SER A 48 15.30 7.02 14.67
CA SER A 48 15.24 7.41 13.25
C SER A 48 14.46 8.71 13.06
N TRP A 49 13.33 8.86 13.77
CA TRP A 49 12.51 10.07 13.70
C TRP A 49 13.22 11.28 14.32
N LEU A 50 13.87 11.14 15.47
CA LEU A 50 14.64 12.23 16.08
C LEU A 50 15.81 12.68 15.18
N GLY A 51 16.41 11.74 14.43
CA GLY A 51 17.49 12.06 13.50
C GLY A 51 17.04 12.79 12.24
N SER A 52 15.91 12.39 11.65
CA SER A 52 15.48 12.86 10.33
C SER A 52 14.27 13.81 10.35
N GLY A 53 13.51 13.81 11.43
CA GLY A 53 12.24 14.53 11.59
C GLY A 53 11.06 13.91 10.84
N ARG A 54 11.23 12.75 10.21
CA ARG A 54 10.18 12.06 9.44
C ARG A 54 10.25 10.54 9.52
N LEU A 55 9.11 9.88 9.37
CA LEU A 55 9.02 8.45 9.01
C LEU A 55 8.27 8.31 7.69
N ASP A 56 8.66 7.32 6.86
CA ASP A 56 7.85 6.92 5.71
C ASP A 56 6.57 6.19 6.17
N ARG A 57 5.57 6.07 5.29
CA ARG A 57 4.27 5.48 5.63
C ARG A 57 4.38 4.05 6.17
N ASN A 58 5.33 3.25 5.65
CA ASN A 58 5.51 1.89 6.12
C ASN A 58 6.07 1.87 7.55
N ARG A 59 7.06 2.72 7.85
CA ARG A 59 7.60 2.87 9.20
C ARG A 59 6.58 3.43 10.20
N GLN A 60 5.73 4.37 9.78
CA GLN A 60 4.62 4.86 10.59
C GLN A 60 3.64 3.73 10.95
N ARG A 61 3.29 2.88 9.98
CA ARG A 61 2.41 1.73 10.19
C ARG A 61 2.98 0.73 11.19
N VAL A 62 4.23 0.32 11.01
CA VAL A 62 4.89 -0.62 11.93
C VAL A 62 4.97 -0.02 13.34
N LEU A 63 5.29 1.28 13.46
CA LEU A 63 5.27 1.96 14.75
C LEU A 63 3.87 1.97 15.41
N ALA A 64 2.80 2.09 14.63
CA ALA A 64 1.43 2.01 15.13
C ALA A 64 1.06 0.60 15.64
N GLN A 65 1.51 -0.45 14.94
CA GLN A 65 1.37 -1.82 15.43
C GLN A 65 2.14 -2.03 16.75
N CYS A 66 3.41 -1.60 16.81
CA CYS A 66 4.21 -1.69 18.02
C CYS A 66 3.56 -0.92 19.19
N MET A 67 2.97 0.24 18.92
CA MET A 67 2.23 1.01 19.92
C MET A 67 1.04 0.22 20.50
N ASP A 68 0.29 -0.49 19.66
CA ASP A 68 -0.84 -1.32 20.09
C ASP A 68 -0.39 -2.56 20.87
N GLU A 69 0.71 -3.17 20.48
CA GLU A 69 1.34 -4.27 21.23
C GLU A 69 1.83 -3.79 22.61
N ALA A 70 2.48 -2.61 22.68
CA ALA A 70 2.92 -2.01 23.94
C ALA A 70 1.73 -1.67 24.85
N ARG A 71 0.64 -1.15 24.29
CA ARG A 71 -0.62 -0.91 25.02
C ARG A 71 -1.17 -2.22 25.59
N ARG A 72 -1.22 -3.28 24.79
CA ARG A 72 -1.73 -4.59 25.22
C ARG A 72 -0.86 -5.19 26.33
N LEU A 73 0.46 -5.16 26.17
CA LEU A 73 1.39 -5.63 27.21
C LEU A 73 1.18 -4.91 28.54
N ALA A 74 1.02 -3.58 28.52
CA ALA A 74 0.75 -2.81 29.72
C ALA A 74 -0.52 -3.24 30.47
N THR A 75 -1.51 -3.84 29.77
CA THR A 75 -2.72 -4.39 30.40
C THR A 75 -2.59 -5.82 30.90
N LEU A 76 -1.64 -6.59 30.36
CA LEU A 76 -1.41 -7.99 30.72
C LEU A 76 -0.45 -8.15 31.90
N LEU A 77 0.43 -7.17 32.11
CA LEU A 77 1.42 -7.20 33.18
C LEU A 77 0.76 -6.84 34.51
N THR A 78 0.93 -7.71 35.51
CA THR A 78 0.39 -7.49 36.86
C THR A 78 1.29 -6.61 37.72
N ASP A 79 2.59 -6.56 37.43
CA ASP A 79 3.51 -5.64 38.09
C ASP A 79 3.32 -4.22 37.56
N SER A 80 3.06 -3.27 38.45
CA SER A 80 2.73 -1.89 38.08
C SER A 80 3.94 -1.12 37.55
N THR A 81 5.17 -1.53 37.87
CA THR A 81 6.41 -0.95 37.35
C THR A 81 6.63 -1.42 35.91
N ASP A 82 6.46 -2.72 35.65
CA ASP A 82 6.59 -3.29 34.31
C ASP A 82 5.49 -2.76 33.38
N ALA A 83 4.24 -2.72 33.84
CA ALA A 83 3.15 -2.11 33.09
C ALA A 83 3.42 -0.63 32.75
N ALA A 84 4.00 0.14 33.69
CA ALA A 84 4.37 1.53 33.47
C ALA A 84 5.51 1.69 32.45
N TYR A 85 6.40 0.70 32.30
CA TYR A 85 7.43 0.69 31.27
C TYR A 85 6.82 0.66 29.86
N PHE A 86 5.94 -0.30 29.59
CA PHE A 86 5.29 -0.43 28.27
C PHE A 86 4.25 0.65 27.99
N ALA A 87 3.58 1.18 29.02
CA ALA A 87 2.78 2.40 28.86
C ALA A 87 3.63 3.60 28.45
N GLY A 88 4.89 3.68 28.92
CA GLY A 88 5.86 4.68 28.48
C GLY A 88 6.26 4.53 27.01
N LEU A 89 6.56 3.30 26.57
CA LEU A 89 6.84 2.99 25.16
C LEU A 89 5.64 3.31 24.24
N GLN A 90 4.44 2.96 24.67
CA GLN A 90 3.21 3.32 23.96
C GLN A 90 3.05 4.84 23.83
N GLY A 91 3.26 5.59 24.92
CA GLY A 91 3.19 7.06 24.90
C GLY A 91 4.22 7.68 23.97
N LEU A 92 5.43 7.11 23.91
CA LEU A 92 6.48 7.56 23.03
C LEU A 92 6.17 7.30 21.55
N ALA A 93 5.70 6.09 21.22
CA ALA A 93 5.28 5.74 19.86
C ALA A 93 4.10 6.62 19.38
N ARG A 94 3.11 6.84 20.27
CA ARG A 94 2.00 7.77 20.01
C ARG A 94 2.49 9.18 19.71
N ALA A 95 3.41 9.72 20.51
CA ALA A 95 3.91 11.08 20.31
C ALA A 95 4.62 11.29 18.96
N VAL A 96 5.30 10.25 18.46
CA VAL A 96 5.90 10.28 17.11
C VAL A 96 4.82 10.24 16.03
N LEU A 97 3.82 9.37 16.16
CA LEU A 97 2.70 9.28 15.21
C LEU A 97 1.88 10.57 15.17
N ASP A 98 1.56 11.15 16.34
CA ASP A 98 0.86 12.44 16.44
C ASP A 98 1.69 13.58 15.82
N ALA A 99 3.03 13.49 15.86
CA ALA A 99 3.90 14.45 15.20
C ALA A 99 3.91 14.29 13.67
N GLU A 100 3.84 13.06 13.15
CA GLU A 100 3.65 12.78 11.72
C GLU A 100 2.26 13.20 11.24
N ASP A 101 1.23 12.94 12.02
CA ASP A 101 -0.15 13.37 11.73
C ASP A 101 -0.26 14.90 11.72
N ALA A 102 0.37 15.60 12.67
CA ALA A 102 0.42 17.06 12.67
C ALA A 102 1.20 17.64 11.46
N LEU A 103 2.19 16.91 10.92
CA LEU A 103 2.85 17.25 9.65
C LEU A 103 1.94 16.99 8.44
N SER A 104 0.99 16.05 8.56
CA SER A 104 -0.01 15.74 7.54
C SER A 104 -1.22 16.67 7.59
N GLU A 105 -1.60 17.17 8.78
CA GLU A 105 -2.75 18.07 9.02
C GLU A 105 -2.46 19.49 8.52
N PHE A 106 -1.19 19.89 8.53
CA PHE A 106 -0.69 21.08 7.84
C PHE A 106 0.32 20.65 6.79
N PRO A 107 -0.13 20.13 5.63
CA PRO A 107 0.80 19.72 4.58
C PRO A 107 1.71 20.91 4.25
N PRO A 108 3.01 20.67 3.98
CA PRO A 108 3.91 21.75 3.58
C PRO A 108 3.28 22.50 2.39
N PRO A 109 3.50 23.82 2.27
CA PRO A 109 2.92 24.59 1.18
C PRO A 109 3.24 23.89 -0.14
N ARG A 110 2.19 23.44 -0.84
CA ARG A 110 2.33 22.77 -2.12
C ARG A 110 2.35 23.81 -3.22
N ALA A 111 3.32 23.68 -4.12
CA ALA A 111 3.38 24.47 -5.33
C ALA A 111 2.97 23.61 -6.52
N TYR A 112 2.31 24.22 -7.49
CA TYR A 112 1.89 23.56 -8.73
C TYR A 112 2.58 24.26 -9.89
N LEU A 113 3.20 23.47 -10.75
CA LEU A 113 3.98 23.95 -11.89
C LEU A 113 3.53 23.21 -13.14
N ALA A 114 3.26 23.95 -14.21
CA ALA A 114 3.09 23.39 -15.54
C ALA A 114 4.22 23.88 -16.45
N CYS A 115 4.81 22.97 -17.22
CA CYS A 115 5.83 23.28 -18.21
C CYS A 115 5.44 22.67 -19.55
N ARG A 116 5.32 23.50 -20.59
CA ARG A 116 5.13 23.04 -21.96
C ARG A 116 6.48 22.87 -22.63
N TRP A 117 6.67 21.72 -23.26
CA TRP A 117 7.85 21.42 -24.06
C TRP A 117 7.47 21.31 -25.53
N THR A 118 8.10 22.13 -26.37
CA THR A 118 7.81 22.14 -27.81
C THR A 118 8.83 21.29 -28.55
N HIS A 119 8.41 20.10 -28.99
CA HIS A 119 9.20 19.20 -29.82
C HIS A 119 8.30 18.37 -30.74
N SER A 120 8.89 17.52 -31.57
CA SER A 120 8.18 16.61 -32.48
C SER A 120 8.31 15.12 -32.11
N ASN A 121 9.07 14.79 -31.06
CA ASN A 121 9.14 13.42 -30.54
C ASN A 121 7.79 13.00 -29.93
N ALA A 122 7.24 11.87 -30.34
CA ALA A 122 5.96 11.36 -29.84
C ALA A 122 6.09 10.64 -28.49
N GLU A 123 7.30 10.18 -28.14
CA GLU A 123 7.57 9.46 -26.88
C GLU A 123 7.84 10.40 -25.71
N ASP A 124 8.11 11.67 -25.98
CA ASP A 124 8.34 12.69 -24.97
C ASP A 124 7.03 13.45 -24.64
N PRO A 125 6.84 13.92 -23.40
CA PRO A 125 5.66 14.67 -23.01
C PRO A 125 5.70 16.10 -23.57
N VAL A 126 4.56 16.57 -24.08
CA VAL A 126 4.38 17.95 -24.55
C VAL A 126 3.95 18.91 -23.42
N LEU A 127 3.39 18.37 -22.33
CA LEU A 127 3.05 19.13 -21.12
C LEU A 127 3.40 18.32 -19.87
N ILE A 128 4.11 18.94 -18.94
CA ILE A 128 4.54 18.35 -17.67
C ILE A 128 3.88 19.15 -16.55
N LEU A 129 3.04 18.50 -15.75
CA LEU A 129 2.42 19.08 -14.57
C LEU A 129 3.06 18.46 -13.34
N SER A 130 3.53 19.28 -12.40
CA SER A 130 4.17 18.82 -11.18
C SER A 130 3.52 19.47 -9.97
N GLU A 131 3.19 18.66 -8.98
CA GLU A 131 2.94 19.11 -7.62
C GLU A 131 4.22 18.92 -6.81
N LEU A 132 4.62 19.99 -6.13
CA LEU A 132 5.87 20.09 -5.41
C LEU A 132 5.65 20.26 -3.91
N ASP A 133 6.53 19.70 -3.09
CA ASP A 133 6.59 20.00 -1.67
C ASP A 133 7.25 21.37 -1.39
N GLY A 134 7.33 21.74 -0.11
CA GLY A 134 7.92 23.02 0.31
C GLY A 134 9.42 23.18 0.02
N ALA A 135 10.11 22.10 -0.37
CA ALA A 135 11.52 22.09 -0.81
C ALA A 135 11.66 21.96 -2.34
N ARG A 136 10.55 22.04 -3.08
CA ARG A 136 10.45 21.87 -4.55
C ARG A 136 10.77 20.46 -5.05
N TYR A 137 10.69 19.43 -4.21
CA TYR A 137 10.69 18.05 -4.70
C TYR A 137 9.32 17.70 -5.27
N GLU A 138 9.32 16.96 -6.37
CA GLU A 138 8.08 16.43 -6.96
C GLU A 138 7.47 15.40 -6.02
N VAL A 139 6.17 15.53 -5.75
CA VAL A 139 5.39 14.57 -4.96
C VAL A 139 4.31 13.88 -5.80
N ARG A 140 3.83 14.55 -6.85
CA ARG A 140 2.97 13.99 -7.90
C ARG A 140 3.31 14.65 -9.23
N LYS A 141 3.22 13.88 -10.30
CA LYS A 141 3.51 14.34 -11.67
C LYS A 141 2.50 13.80 -12.64
N VAL A 142 2.12 14.62 -13.62
CA VAL A 142 1.31 14.24 -14.77
C VAL A 142 2.03 14.65 -16.05
N HIS A 143 2.10 13.75 -17.02
CA HIS A 143 2.59 14.01 -18.37
C HIS A 143 1.43 13.92 -19.36
N GLU A 144 1.33 14.90 -20.26
CA GLU A 144 0.51 14.84 -21.47
C GLU A 144 1.40 14.61 -22.68
N PHE A 145 1.04 13.63 -23.51
CA PHE A 145 1.75 13.32 -24.75
C PHE A 145 1.03 13.91 -25.96
N ALA A 146 1.72 14.00 -27.09
CA ALA A 146 1.19 14.63 -28.31
C ALA A 146 -0.09 13.98 -28.86
N ASP A 147 -0.33 12.71 -28.54
CA ASP A 147 -1.53 11.95 -28.91
C ASP A 147 -2.72 12.17 -27.95
N GLY A 148 -2.54 12.99 -26.91
CA GLY A 148 -3.54 13.28 -25.87
C GLY A 148 -3.56 12.26 -24.73
N ARG A 149 -2.67 11.27 -24.71
CA ARG A 149 -2.49 10.36 -23.57
C ARG A 149 -2.03 11.16 -22.36
N LEU A 150 -2.61 10.84 -21.20
CA LEU A 150 -2.22 11.38 -19.91
C LEU A 150 -1.69 10.26 -19.03
N GLU A 151 -0.49 10.42 -18.50
CA GLU A 151 0.13 9.51 -17.54
C GLU A 151 0.43 10.23 -16.23
N ARG A 152 0.37 9.51 -15.11
CA ARG A 152 0.71 10.06 -13.80
C ARG A 152 1.60 9.16 -12.98
N ALA A 153 2.41 9.77 -12.12
CA ALA A 153 3.22 9.09 -11.13
C ALA A 153 3.25 9.87 -9.81
N ASP A 154 3.21 9.17 -8.68
CA ASP A 154 3.42 9.66 -7.31
C ASP A 154 4.68 9.05 -6.68
N ARG A 155 5.51 8.40 -7.49
CA ARG A 155 6.74 7.74 -7.06
C ARG A 155 7.77 7.74 -8.17
N ILE A 156 8.99 7.39 -7.79
CA ILE A 156 10.08 7.18 -8.73
C ILE A 156 10.00 5.74 -9.24
N ALA A 157 9.93 5.58 -10.56
CA ALA A 157 9.76 4.29 -11.21
C ALA A 157 10.50 4.26 -12.55
N ASP A 158 10.75 3.06 -13.06
CA ASP A 158 11.25 2.86 -14.42
C ASP A 158 10.07 2.95 -15.42
N ALA A 159 9.60 4.18 -15.63
CA ALA A 159 8.48 4.52 -16.51
C ALA A 159 8.73 5.89 -17.19
N ALA A 160 8.08 6.12 -18.33
CA ALA A 160 8.18 7.39 -19.07
C ALA A 160 7.77 8.61 -18.22
N THR A 161 6.76 8.40 -17.36
CA THR A 161 6.38 9.36 -16.33
C THR A 161 6.84 8.85 -14.98
N SER A 162 7.76 9.57 -14.35
CA SER A 162 8.32 9.25 -13.04
C SER A 162 8.63 10.55 -12.29
N LEU A 163 8.58 10.51 -10.96
CA LEU A 163 9.13 11.60 -10.14
C LEU A 163 10.66 11.68 -10.30
N SER A 164 11.20 12.84 -9.95
CA SER A 164 12.64 13.15 -9.94
C SER A 164 13.27 13.01 -8.55
N TRP A 165 14.53 12.57 -8.49
CA TRP A 165 15.35 12.60 -7.27
C TRP A 165 15.92 13.98 -6.96
N VAL A 166 15.84 14.93 -7.90
CA VAL A 166 16.37 16.28 -7.75
C VAL A 166 15.24 17.29 -7.63
N THR A 167 15.52 18.39 -6.93
CA THR A 167 14.58 19.51 -6.80
C THR A 167 14.23 20.10 -8.16
N THR A 168 12.97 20.47 -8.32
CA THR A 168 12.49 21.18 -9.52
C THR A 168 13.12 22.58 -9.55
N PRO A 169 13.81 22.97 -10.64
CA PRO A 169 14.40 24.30 -10.79
C PRO A 169 13.34 25.40 -10.64
N SER A 170 13.78 26.62 -10.40
CA SER A 170 12.89 27.79 -10.39
C SER A 170 12.29 28.04 -11.77
N GLU A 171 11.16 28.73 -11.82
CA GLU A 171 10.44 29.05 -13.06
C GLU A 171 11.35 29.81 -14.04
N ALA A 172 12.19 30.73 -13.53
CA ALA A 172 13.16 31.47 -14.34
C ALA A 172 14.27 30.59 -14.93
N GLU A 173 14.70 29.54 -14.23
CA GLU A 173 15.69 28.58 -14.72
C GLU A 173 15.10 27.63 -15.77
N ILE A 174 13.79 27.34 -15.67
CA ILE A 174 13.05 26.52 -16.63
C ILE A 174 12.80 27.30 -17.93
N ASP A 175 12.33 28.54 -17.83
CA ASP A 175 12.11 29.41 -19.01
C ASP A 175 13.40 29.62 -19.82
N ALA A 176 14.57 29.48 -19.19
CA ALA A 176 15.87 29.56 -19.87
C ALA A 176 16.23 28.31 -20.70
N GLN A 177 15.44 27.23 -20.64
CA GLN A 177 15.77 25.90 -21.20
C GLN A 177 14.80 25.41 -22.30
N GLU A 178 14.34 26.29 -23.21
CA GLU A 178 13.37 25.96 -24.29
C GLU A 178 12.03 25.36 -23.80
N LEU A 179 11.72 25.55 -22.51
CA LEU A 179 10.48 25.18 -21.86
C LEU A 179 9.67 26.46 -21.58
N GLU A 180 8.35 26.38 -21.70
CA GLU A 180 7.44 27.49 -21.35
C GLU A 180 6.73 27.15 -20.04
N VAL A 181 6.95 27.96 -18.99
CA VAL A 181 6.21 27.82 -17.73
C VAL A 181 4.80 28.40 -17.88
N LEU A 182 3.80 27.63 -17.47
CA LEU A 182 2.38 27.98 -17.53
C LEU A 182 1.78 28.07 -16.12
N PRO A 183 0.77 28.94 -15.90
CA PRO A 183 0.04 28.96 -14.65
C PRO A 183 -0.74 27.65 -14.46
N LEU A 184 -0.64 27.08 -13.26
CA LEU A 184 -1.35 25.87 -12.87
C LEU A 184 -1.95 26.03 -11.47
N THR A 185 -3.26 25.85 -11.35
CA THR A 185 -3.93 25.82 -10.04
C THR A 185 -3.98 24.40 -9.49
N ALA A 186 -4.21 24.27 -8.18
CA ALA A 186 -4.43 22.98 -7.54
C ALA A 186 -5.59 22.21 -8.19
N ASP A 187 -6.73 22.87 -8.42
CA ASP A 187 -7.91 22.25 -9.04
C ASP A 187 -7.62 21.72 -10.45
N GLN A 188 -6.88 22.50 -11.25
CA GLN A 188 -6.45 22.07 -12.58
C GLN A 188 -5.53 20.85 -12.52
N PHE A 189 -4.61 20.81 -11.54
CA PHE A 189 -3.77 19.63 -11.34
C PHE A 189 -4.61 18.41 -10.97
N GLU A 190 -5.54 18.53 -10.02
CA GLU A 190 -6.39 17.42 -9.58
C GLU A 190 -7.31 16.89 -10.69
N ASP A 191 -7.83 17.78 -11.55
CA ASP A 191 -8.62 17.37 -12.71
C ASP A 191 -7.81 16.54 -13.70
N ASN A 192 -6.56 16.94 -13.97
CA ASN A 192 -5.66 16.17 -14.83
C ASN A 192 -5.20 14.87 -14.14
N TRP A 193 -4.91 14.92 -12.84
CA TRP A 193 -4.54 13.77 -12.02
C TRP A 193 -5.60 12.68 -12.07
N ARG A 194 -6.88 13.03 -11.91
CA ARG A 194 -8.00 12.06 -11.98
C ARG A 194 -8.19 11.45 -13.37
N ARG A 195 -7.82 12.17 -14.44
CA ARG A 195 -7.95 11.71 -15.82
C ARG A 195 -6.75 10.90 -16.30
N ALA A 196 -5.59 11.06 -15.65
CA ALA A 196 -4.34 10.44 -16.07
C ALA A 196 -4.21 9.00 -15.59
N MET A 197 -3.70 8.14 -16.49
CA MET A 197 -3.42 6.74 -16.18
C MET A 197 -2.17 6.63 -15.31
N PRO A 198 -2.24 6.00 -14.14
CA PRO A 198 -1.06 5.81 -13.31
C PRO A 198 -0.07 4.85 -13.98
N VAL A 199 1.20 5.23 -13.98
CA VAL A 199 2.32 4.42 -14.48
C VAL A 199 3.36 4.20 -13.38
N GLY A 200 4.27 3.24 -13.59
CA GLY A 200 5.19 2.85 -12.53
C GLY A 200 4.46 2.28 -11.31
N LEU A 201 3.43 1.46 -11.57
CA LEU A 201 2.63 0.82 -10.53
C LEU A 201 3.48 -0.06 -9.62
N PRO A 202 3.14 -0.19 -8.32
CA PRO A 202 3.81 -1.14 -7.46
C PRO A 202 3.56 -2.54 -8.01
N ILE A 203 4.58 -3.38 -7.97
CA ILE A 203 4.50 -4.74 -8.50
C ILE A 203 4.29 -5.70 -7.34
N LEU A 204 3.12 -6.31 -7.27
CA LEU A 204 2.87 -7.46 -6.41
C LEU A 204 3.16 -8.73 -7.20
N THR A 205 3.88 -9.67 -6.59
CA THR A 205 4.25 -10.92 -7.28
C THR A 205 3.74 -12.12 -6.51
N ILE A 206 2.96 -12.95 -7.20
CA ILE A 206 2.57 -14.28 -6.72
C ILE A 206 3.23 -15.35 -7.57
N ASP A 207 3.83 -16.33 -6.91
CA ASP A 207 4.54 -17.44 -7.57
C ASP A 207 3.73 -18.73 -7.45
N GLY A 208 3.16 -19.15 -8.57
CA GLY A 208 2.40 -20.39 -8.76
C GLY A 208 3.17 -21.66 -8.43
N ALA A 209 4.49 -21.59 -8.28
CA ALA A 209 5.30 -22.70 -7.82
C ALA A 209 5.25 -22.94 -6.29
N ARG A 210 4.64 -22.03 -5.53
CA ARG A 210 4.69 -22.01 -4.06
C ARG A 210 3.38 -22.37 -3.37
N PHE A 211 2.42 -22.92 -4.11
CA PHE A 211 1.18 -23.51 -3.61
C PHE A 211 0.71 -24.62 -4.55
N ASP A 212 -0.12 -25.52 -4.03
CA ASP A 212 -0.66 -26.68 -4.78
C ASP A 212 -2.20 -26.75 -4.74
N ASP A 213 -2.85 -25.82 -4.03
CA ASP A 213 -4.30 -25.73 -3.88
C ASP A 213 -4.76 -24.27 -3.58
N PHE A 214 -6.07 -24.11 -3.38
CA PHE A 214 -6.69 -22.81 -3.13
C PHE A 214 -6.34 -22.21 -1.76
N ASP A 215 -6.21 -23.02 -0.70
CA ASP A 215 -5.80 -22.52 0.62
C ASP A 215 -4.36 -21.99 0.58
N GLY A 216 -3.47 -22.68 -0.13
CA GLY A 216 -2.14 -22.20 -0.43
C GLY A 216 -2.16 -20.88 -1.20
N PHE A 217 -3.00 -20.76 -2.24
CA PHE A 217 -3.17 -19.50 -2.96
C PHE A 217 -3.65 -18.36 -2.04
N VAL A 218 -4.68 -18.61 -1.21
CA VAL A 218 -5.22 -17.64 -0.25
C VAL A 218 -4.15 -17.17 0.72
N SER A 219 -3.35 -18.09 1.28
CA SER A 219 -2.23 -17.75 2.16
C SER A 219 -1.17 -16.90 1.47
N ARG A 220 -0.81 -17.25 0.22
CA ARG A 220 0.18 -16.49 -0.55
C ARG A 220 -0.31 -15.11 -0.93
N PHE A 221 -1.53 -14.99 -1.42
CA PHE A 221 -2.11 -13.70 -1.80
C PHE A 221 -2.31 -12.80 -0.57
N SER A 222 -2.78 -13.35 0.55
CA SER A 222 -2.88 -12.59 1.81
C SER A 222 -1.53 -12.03 2.27
N GLY A 223 -0.44 -12.77 2.02
CA GLY A 223 0.92 -12.29 2.31
C GLY A 223 1.40 -11.13 1.42
N LEU A 224 0.62 -10.75 0.39
CA LEU A 224 0.88 -9.56 -0.44
C LEU A 224 0.12 -8.32 0.06
N LEU A 225 -0.81 -8.49 1.01
CA LEU A 225 -1.66 -7.42 1.51
C LEU A 225 -1.10 -6.86 2.81
N ASP A 226 -1.11 -5.53 2.94
CA ASP A 226 -0.79 -4.84 4.20
C ASP A 226 -1.96 -5.02 5.21
N ASP A 227 -1.69 -5.67 6.34
CA ASP A 227 -2.61 -5.82 7.49
C ASP A 227 -4.01 -6.40 7.18
N PHE A 228 -4.16 -7.16 6.09
CA PHE A 228 -5.41 -7.80 5.71
C PHE A 228 -5.24 -9.28 5.38
N GLY A 229 -5.94 -10.15 6.13
CA GLY A 229 -5.99 -11.59 5.86
C GLY A 229 -7.20 -11.96 5.03
N TRP A 230 -7.00 -12.25 3.74
CA TRP A 230 -8.06 -12.77 2.88
C TRP A 230 -8.36 -14.24 3.23
N ARG A 231 -9.64 -14.62 3.23
CA ARG A 231 -10.12 -15.96 3.64
C ARG A 231 -10.76 -16.77 2.51
N GLY A 232 -10.47 -16.43 1.25
CA GLY A 232 -10.91 -17.22 0.10
C GLY A 232 -12.33 -16.95 -0.41
N SER A 233 -13.01 -15.90 0.08
CA SER A 233 -14.26 -15.42 -0.54
C SER A 233 -13.93 -14.63 -1.80
N LEU A 234 -14.55 -14.97 -2.94
CA LEU A 234 -14.34 -14.26 -4.20
C LEU A 234 -14.97 -12.86 -4.20
N ASP A 235 -16.06 -12.64 -3.47
CA ASP A 235 -16.62 -11.29 -3.29
C ASP A 235 -15.64 -10.41 -2.51
N ALA A 236 -15.06 -10.95 -1.43
CA ALA A 236 -14.04 -10.23 -0.67
C ALA A 236 -12.77 -10.01 -1.49
N PHE A 237 -12.40 -10.95 -2.36
CA PHE A 237 -11.29 -10.78 -3.29
C PHE A 237 -11.52 -9.61 -4.23
N ASN A 238 -12.72 -9.52 -4.83
CA ASN A 238 -13.11 -8.39 -5.66
C ASN A 238 -13.08 -7.07 -4.89
N ASP A 239 -13.51 -7.05 -3.62
CA ASP A 239 -13.43 -5.85 -2.77
C ASP A 239 -11.97 -5.45 -2.45
N ILE A 240 -11.08 -6.42 -2.24
CA ILE A 240 -9.66 -6.16 -1.97
C ILE A 240 -8.98 -5.45 -3.15
N LEU A 241 -9.32 -5.84 -4.38
CA LEU A 241 -8.73 -5.24 -5.58
C LEU A 241 -9.10 -3.75 -5.75
N ARG A 242 -10.27 -3.32 -5.26
CA ARG A 242 -10.68 -1.89 -5.24
C ARG A 242 -9.84 -1.01 -4.32
N GLY A 243 -9.10 -1.59 -3.38
CA GLY A 243 -8.32 -0.86 -2.40
C GLY A 243 -8.89 -0.90 -0.97
N GLY A 244 -8.16 -0.33 -0.02
CA GLY A 244 -8.57 -0.23 1.38
C GLY A 244 -8.45 -1.53 2.20
N CYS A 245 -7.98 -2.61 1.59
CA CYS A 245 -7.76 -3.91 2.22
C CYS A 245 -6.31 -4.40 2.03
N GLY A 246 -5.34 -3.49 2.20
CA GLY A 246 -3.91 -3.81 2.15
C GLY A 246 -3.28 -3.84 0.75
N THR A 247 -4.03 -3.60 -0.31
CA THR A 247 -3.52 -3.36 -1.66
C THR A 247 -2.95 -1.94 -1.81
N PRO A 248 -1.98 -1.71 -2.71
CA PRO A 248 -1.40 -0.39 -2.92
C PRO A 248 -2.43 0.66 -3.38
N ASP A 249 -2.31 1.88 -2.85
CA ASP A 249 -3.12 3.03 -3.27
C ASP A 249 -2.91 3.35 -4.76
N GLY A 250 -4.00 3.58 -5.49
CA GLY A 250 -3.95 4.03 -6.89
C GLY A 250 -3.64 2.94 -7.91
N GLY A 251 -3.77 1.67 -7.53
CA GLY A 251 -3.63 0.51 -8.40
C GLY A 251 -2.24 -0.13 -8.35
N PHE A 252 -2.12 -1.34 -8.90
CA PHE A 252 -0.90 -2.13 -8.87
C PHE A 252 -0.81 -3.09 -10.07
N GLU A 253 0.40 -3.55 -10.37
CA GLU A 253 0.62 -4.66 -11.30
C GLU A 253 0.72 -5.96 -10.50
N LEU A 254 -0.15 -6.92 -10.79
CA LEU A 254 -0.05 -8.28 -10.28
C LEU A 254 0.69 -9.17 -11.28
N ARG A 255 1.93 -9.52 -10.96
CA ARG A 255 2.71 -10.53 -11.69
C ARG A 255 2.44 -11.90 -11.12
N TRP A 256 1.83 -12.76 -11.92
CA TRP A 256 1.55 -14.14 -11.56
C TRP A 256 2.53 -15.07 -12.27
N LEU A 257 3.65 -15.36 -11.61
CA LEU A 257 4.68 -16.25 -12.12
C LEU A 257 4.21 -17.70 -12.05
N ASN A 258 4.65 -18.53 -13.00
CA ASN A 258 4.28 -19.94 -13.08
C ASN A 258 2.74 -20.11 -13.11
N SER A 259 2.04 -19.25 -13.86
CA SER A 259 0.58 -19.21 -13.89
C SER A 259 -0.03 -20.52 -14.41
N GLU A 260 0.65 -21.24 -15.30
CA GLU A 260 0.18 -22.55 -15.79
C GLU A 260 0.16 -23.63 -14.68
N ARG A 261 1.09 -23.56 -13.72
CA ARG A 261 1.02 -24.43 -12.53
C ARG A 261 -0.16 -24.05 -11.65
N SER A 262 -0.42 -22.75 -11.50
CA SER A 262 -1.59 -22.25 -10.77
C SER A 262 -2.90 -22.65 -11.44
N ARG A 263 -2.97 -22.63 -12.78
CA ARG A 263 -4.13 -23.10 -13.55
C ARG A 263 -4.43 -24.58 -13.27
N THR A 264 -3.38 -25.40 -13.08
CA THR A 264 -3.55 -26.80 -12.68
C THR A 264 -3.98 -26.92 -11.22
N ALA A 265 -3.31 -26.22 -10.29
CA ALA A 265 -3.58 -26.25 -8.85
C ALA A 265 -4.97 -25.72 -8.48
N LEU A 266 -5.45 -24.71 -9.21
CA LEU A 266 -6.75 -24.06 -9.06
C LEU A 266 -7.77 -24.52 -10.13
N GLY A 267 -7.49 -25.66 -10.77
CA GLY A 267 -8.38 -26.27 -11.77
C GLY A 267 -9.54 -27.04 -11.13
N TRP A 268 -10.17 -27.93 -11.90
CA TRP A 268 -11.40 -28.64 -11.49
C TRP A 268 -11.40 -29.26 -10.09
N PRO A 269 -10.35 -29.98 -9.65
CA PRO A 269 -10.35 -30.56 -8.30
C PRO A 269 -10.45 -29.51 -7.18
N ALA A 270 -9.82 -28.34 -7.35
CA ALA A 270 -9.93 -27.26 -6.39
C ALA A 270 -11.28 -26.56 -6.48
N THR A 271 -11.80 -26.33 -7.69
CA THR A 271 -13.13 -25.75 -7.92
C THR A 271 -14.23 -26.56 -7.26
N ILE A 272 -14.20 -27.89 -7.41
CA ILE A 272 -15.16 -28.81 -6.81
C ILE A 272 -15.14 -28.69 -5.27
N ARG A 273 -13.94 -28.75 -4.67
CA ARG A 273 -13.79 -28.62 -3.21
C ARG A 273 -14.32 -27.29 -2.71
N TRP A 274 -13.98 -26.19 -3.38
CA TRP A 274 -14.43 -24.86 -2.99
C TRP A 274 -15.95 -24.70 -3.14
N LEU A 275 -16.57 -25.27 -4.18
CA LEU A 275 -18.02 -25.23 -4.37
C LEU A 275 -18.75 -26.05 -3.31
N GLU A 276 -18.27 -27.25 -2.97
CA GLU A 276 -18.82 -28.07 -1.87
C GLU A 276 -18.82 -27.28 -0.55
N ASP A 277 -17.67 -26.71 -0.21
CA ASP A 277 -17.48 -25.84 0.95
C ASP A 277 -18.36 -24.58 0.94
N THR A 278 -18.57 -24.00 -0.23
CA THR A 278 -19.36 -22.78 -0.40
C THR A 278 -20.85 -23.05 -0.25
N ILE A 279 -21.34 -24.18 -0.77
CA ILE A 279 -22.74 -24.60 -0.62
C ILE A 279 -23.11 -24.73 0.85
N ASP A 280 -22.23 -25.32 1.66
CA ASP A 280 -22.46 -25.51 3.10
C ASP A 280 -22.53 -24.20 3.90
N ARG A 281 -21.93 -23.13 3.39
CA ARG A 281 -21.80 -21.83 4.08
C ARG A 281 -22.67 -20.72 3.49
N CYS A 282 -23.15 -20.87 2.26
CA CYS A 282 -23.89 -19.82 1.54
C CYS A 282 -25.33 -19.65 2.05
N HIS A 283 -25.93 -18.50 1.75
CA HIS A 283 -27.35 -18.28 2.00
C HIS A 283 -28.21 -19.23 1.14
N PRO A 284 -29.34 -19.77 1.63
CA PRO A 284 -30.16 -20.75 0.89
C PRO A 284 -30.63 -20.30 -0.50
N SER A 285 -30.73 -19.00 -0.76
CA SER A 285 -31.07 -18.46 -2.08
C SER A 285 -29.98 -18.69 -3.14
N ASN A 286 -28.72 -18.83 -2.72
CA ASN A 286 -27.57 -19.00 -3.61
C ASN A 286 -27.20 -20.48 -3.79
N ALA A 287 -27.66 -21.36 -2.89
CA ALA A 287 -27.37 -22.79 -2.94
C ALA A 287 -27.74 -23.47 -4.28
N PRO A 288 -28.89 -23.17 -4.92
CA PRO A 288 -29.22 -23.75 -6.22
C PRO A 288 -28.21 -23.39 -7.32
N ARG A 289 -27.69 -22.14 -7.31
CA ARG A 289 -26.69 -21.68 -8.28
C ARG A 289 -25.38 -22.46 -8.11
N PHE A 290 -24.84 -22.47 -6.90
CA PHE A 290 -23.58 -23.17 -6.63
C PHE A 290 -23.69 -24.69 -6.83
N THR A 291 -24.85 -25.29 -6.59
CA THR A 291 -25.09 -26.71 -6.86
C THR A 291 -25.03 -27.01 -8.35
N ALA A 292 -25.62 -26.16 -9.19
CA ALA A 292 -25.55 -26.31 -10.64
C ALA A 292 -24.12 -26.16 -11.17
N GLU A 293 -23.35 -25.21 -10.63
CA GLU A 293 -21.93 -25.01 -10.92
C GLU A 293 -21.09 -26.23 -10.48
N LEU A 294 -21.38 -26.81 -9.32
CA LEU A 294 -20.69 -28.01 -8.82
C LEU A 294 -20.90 -29.21 -9.76
N GLU A 295 -22.13 -29.41 -10.23
CA GLU A 295 -22.44 -30.49 -11.18
C GLU A 295 -21.77 -30.27 -12.53
N ALA A 296 -21.68 -29.03 -13.03
CA ALA A 296 -20.91 -28.71 -14.23
C ALA A 296 -19.41 -28.98 -14.03
N ALA A 297 -18.83 -28.50 -12.92
CA ALA A 297 -17.43 -28.70 -12.60
C ALA A 297 -17.05 -30.19 -12.50
N ARG A 298 -17.94 -31.03 -11.95
CA ARG A 298 -17.76 -32.51 -11.90
C ARG A 298 -17.70 -33.16 -13.28
N ARG A 299 -18.29 -32.54 -14.30
CA ARG A 299 -18.19 -32.97 -15.71
C ARG A 299 -17.02 -32.32 -16.46
N GLY A 300 -16.26 -31.44 -15.81
CA GLY A 300 -15.21 -30.64 -16.45
C GLY A 300 -15.78 -29.53 -17.35
N GLU A 301 -16.98 -29.04 -17.04
CA GLU A 301 -17.69 -27.99 -17.76
C GLU A 301 -17.79 -26.71 -16.91
N GLY A 302 -17.85 -25.54 -17.55
CA GLY A 302 -17.99 -24.25 -16.89
C GLY A 302 -16.66 -23.51 -16.70
N THR A 303 -16.54 -22.75 -15.62
CA THR A 303 -15.38 -21.91 -15.29
C THR A 303 -14.67 -22.46 -14.05
N THR A 304 -13.34 -22.46 -14.03
CA THR A 304 -12.57 -22.92 -12.86
C THR A 304 -12.31 -21.79 -11.85
N LEU A 305 -11.83 -22.12 -10.65
CA LEU A 305 -11.36 -21.10 -9.70
C LEU A 305 -10.27 -20.21 -10.30
N PHE A 306 -9.32 -20.79 -11.04
CA PHE A 306 -8.31 -20.00 -11.73
C PHE A 306 -8.94 -18.96 -12.66
N ASP A 307 -9.88 -19.40 -13.48
CA ASP A 307 -10.53 -18.54 -14.46
C ASP A 307 -11.38 -17.46 -13.79
N TRP A 308 -12.13 -17.78 -12.72
CA TRP A 308 -12.87 -16.77 -11.95
C TRP A 308 -11.96 -15.72 -11.31
N ILE A 309 -10.82 -16.13 -10.74
CA ILE A 309 -9.86 -15.18 -10.16
C ILE A 309 -9.30 -14.26 -11.24
N VAL A 310 -8.95 -14.80 -12.40
CA VAL A 310 -8.47 -14.00 -13.54
C VAL A 310 -9.55 -13.05 -14.04
N GLU A 311 -10.79 -13.52 -14.25
CA GLU A 311 -11.92 -12.70 -14.67
C GLU A 311 -12.17 -11.53 -13.69
N ILE A 312 -12.09 -11.78 -12.38
CA ILE A 312 -12.20 -10.74 -11.36
C ILE A 312 -11.07 -9.72 -11.52
N ILE A 313 -9.81 -10.14 -11.63
CA ILE A 313 -8.69 -9.21 -11.77
C ILE A 313 -8.78 -8.41 -13.07
N GLU A 314 -9.17 -9.04 -14.18
CA GLU A 314 -9.32 -8.38 -15.48
C GLU A 314 -10.46 -7.36 -15.48
N ALA A 315 -11.52 -7.56 -14.68
CA ALA A 315 -12.57 -6.57 -14.49
C ALA A 315 -12.07 -5.26 -13.86
N HIS A 316 -10.99 -5.32 -13.05
CA HIS A 316 -10.32 -4.17 -12.42
C HIS A 316 -9.22 -3.56 -13.28
N GLY A 317 -8.90 -4.21 -14.40
CA GLY A 317 -7.84 -3.80 -15.32
C GLY A 317 -8.34 -2.98 -16.50
N PRO A 318 -7.42 -2.57 -17.40
CA PRO A 318 -7.76 -1.78 -18.57
C PRO A 318 -8.84 -2.43 -19.43
N GLY A 319 -9.97 -1.72 -19.63
CA GLY A 319 -11.12 -2.20 -20.41
C GLY A 319 -12.13 -3.04 -19.63
N GLY A 320 -11.86 -3.31 -18.34
CA GLY A 320 -12.79 -3.94 -17.41
C GLY A 320 -13.90 -2.99 -16.93
N ALA A 321 -14.89 -3.55 -16.22
CA ALA A 321 -16.02 -2.80 -15.69
C ALA A 321 -15.67 -1.91 -14.49
N GLU A 322 -14.56 -2.20 -13.81
CA GLU A 322 -14.03 -1.50 -12.63
C GLU A 322 -12.62 -0.97 -12.94
N ALA A 323 -12.38 -0.54 -14.19
CA ALA A 323 -11.05 -0.13 -14.67
C ALA A 323 -10.43 1.06 -13.91
N GLU A 324 -11.24 1.81 -13.15
CA GLU A 324 -10.79 2.86 -12.24
C GLU A 324 -9.89 2.34 -11.09
N ASP A 325 -10.00 1.05 -10.73
CA ASP A 325 -9.18 0.41 -9.69
C ASP A 325 -7.74 0.17 -10.16
N ASN A 326 -7.55 0.15 -11.49
CA ASN A 326 -6.25 0.12 -12.16
C ASN A 326 -5.35 -1.04 -11.69
N VAL A 327 -5.89 -2.25 -11.76
CA VAL A 327 -5.15 -3.49 -11.47
C VAL A 327 -4.70 -4.13 -12.77
N VAL A 328 -3.38 -4.20 -12.99
CA VAL A 328 -2.82 -4.76 -14.22
C VAL A 328 -2.37 -6.20 -13.97
N LEU A 329 -3.00 -7.17 -14.63
CA LEU A 329 -2.59 -8.58 -14.55
C LEU A 329 -1.52 -8.92 -15.58
N ARG A 330 -0.46 -9.61 -15.13
CA ARG A 330 0.53 -10.27 -15.99
C ARG A 330 0.64 -11.74 -15.61
N LEU A 331 0.13 -12.63 -16.46
CA LEU A 331 0.34 -14.08 -16.36
C LEU A 331 1.67 -14.45 -17.01
N LEU A 332 2.56 -15.12 -16.27
CA LEU A 332 3.96 -15.34 -16.64
C LEU A 332 4.42 -16.79 -16.46
#